data_AF-A0AAU5T6J4-F1
#
_entry.id   AF-A0AAU5T6J4-F1
#
_cell.length_a   1.000
_cell.length_b   1.000
_cell.length_c   1.000
_cell.angle_alpha   90.00
_cell.angle_beta   90.00
_cell.angle_gamma   90.00
#
_symmetry.space_group_name_H-M   'P 1'
#
loop_
_entity.id
_entity.type
_entity.pdbx_description
1 polymer ?
#
loop_
_entity_poly.entity_id
_entity_poly.type
_entity_poly.pdbx_seq_one_letter_code
_entity_poly.pdbx_strand_id
1 'polypeptide(L)'
;MESPEVEIFWPSSLPAEPALEGQDALREAGVPTTCMLRPTRRGAGDVVTVLVTTAVMQPFLSTLFQLLAKEAHTGLKTFVDRLLAGHSEREQAPEGVVFESATGGRVTFGAGLPERAYEEAVRLDAYGDSWIWDPRRSMWTPA
;
A
#
# COMPACT_ATOMS: atom_id res chain seq x y z
N MET A 1 23.68 -2.70 0.94
CA MET A 1 22.22 -2.71 1.15
C MET A 1 21.60 -2.67 -0.22
N GLU A 2 20.91 -3.72 -0.61
CA GLU A 2 20.12 -3.70 -1.85
C GLU A 2 19.01 -2.65 -1.70
N SER A 3 18.81 -1.84 -2.73
CA SER A 3 17.73 -0.85 -2.73
C SER A 3 16.38 -1.58 -2.69
N PRO A 4 15.41 -1.08 -1.92
CA PRO A 4 14.08 -1.68 -1.87
C PRO A 4 13.46 -1.68 -3.28
N GLU A 5 12.93 -2.82 -3.70
CA GLU A 5 12.19 -3.00 -4.95
C GLU A 5 10.69 -3.22 -4.64
N VAL A 6 9.85 -2.54 -5.42
CA VAL A 6 8.39 -2.54 -5.24
C VAL A 6 7.69 -2.99 -6.52
N GLU A 7 6.77 -3.93 -6.38
CA GLU A 7 5.88 -4.37 -7.46
C GLU A 7 4.44 -3.99 -7.12
N ILE A 8 3.78 -3.25 -8.01
CA ILE A 8 2.36 -2.90 -7.87
C ILE A 8 1.55 -3.83 -8.75
N PHE A 9 0.72 -4.66 -8.15
CA PHE A 9 -0.27 -5.49 -8.84
C PHE A 9 -1.61 -4.77 -8.87
N TRP A 10 -1.95 -4.23 -10.03
CA TRP A 10 -3.15 -3.43 -10.23
C TRP A 10 -4.28 -4.22 -10.91
N PRO A 11 -5.54 -4.11 -10.45
CA PRO A 11 -6.69 -4.71 -11.12
C PRO A 11 -6.86 -4.20 -12.55
N SER A 12 -6.82 -5.09 -13.55
CA SER A 12 -6.97 -4.69 -14.96
C SER A 12 -8.37 -4.19 -15.33
N SER A 13 -9.35 -4.34 -14.43
CA SER A 13 -10.72 -3.82 -14.56
C SER A 13 -10.83 -2.33 -14.22
N LEU A 14 -9.82 -1.75 -13.58
CA LEU A 14 -9.82 -0.35 -13.12
C LEU A 14 -8.94 0.53 -14.03
N PRO A 15 -9.20 1.86 -14.06
CA PRO A 15 -8.30 2.83 -14.71
C PRO A 15 -6.86 2.66 -14.20
N ALA A 16 -5.88 2.76 -15.08
CA ALA A 16 -4.47 2.47 -14.75
C ALA A 16 -3.71 3.72 -14.27
N GLU A 17 -4.24 4.91 -14.53
CA GLU A 17 -3.66 6.21 -14.21
C GLU A 17 -3.20 6.32 -12.75
N PRO A 18 -4.00 5.95 -11.72
CA PRO A 18 -3.57 6.05 -10.32
C PRO A 18 -2.35 5.15 -10.01
N ALA A 19 -2.28 3.99 -10.66
CA ALA A 19 -1.18 3.05 -10.49
C ALA A 19 0.12 3.57 -11.11
N LEU A 20 0.01 4.23 -12.27
CA LEU A 20 1.14 4.86 -12.95
C LEU A 20 1.66 6.07 -12.15
N GLU A 21 0.77 6.90 -11.62
CA GLU A 21 1.16 8.03 -10.76
C GLU A 21 1.82 7.58 -9.45
N GLY A 22 1.35 6.46 -8.87
CA GLY A 22 1.98 5.84 -7.71
C GLY A 22 3.38 5.31 -8.03
N GLN A 23 3.53 4.66 -9.19
CA GLN A 23 4.83 4.19 -9.68
C GLN A 23 5.80 5.36 -9.88
N ASP A 24 5.37 6.45 -10.51
CA ASP A 24 6.21 7.62 -10.77
C ASP A 24 6.66 8.28 -9.48
N ALA A 25 5.77 8.44 -8.49
CA ALA A 25 6.14 8.98 -7.18
C ALA A 25 7.24 8.16 -6.48
N LEU A 26 7.16 6.83 -6.55
CA LEU A 26 8.19 5.94 -5.99
C LEU A 26 9.51 6.04 -6.77
N ARG A 27 9.47 6.13 -8.11
CA ARG A 27 10.67 6.28 -8.94
C ARG A 27 11.36 7.63 -8.72
N GLU A 28 10.60 8.71 -8.57
CA GLU A 28 11.13 10.04 -8.22
C GLU A 28 11.84 10.03 -6.85
N ALA A 29 11.35 9.21 -5.91
CA ALA A 29 12.00 8.97 -4.63
C ALA A 29 13.21 8.01 -4.69
N GLY A 30 13.61 7.56 -5.88
CA GLY A 30 14.75 6.68 -6.10
C GLY A 30 14.48 5.20 -5.83
N VAL A 31 13.21 4.79 -5.77
CA VAL A 31 12.77 3.42 -5.48
C VAL A 31 12.45 2.69 -6.78
N PRO A 32 13.23 1.66 -7.16
CA PRO A 32 12.90 0.81 -8.29
C PRO A 32 11.49 0.23 -8.16
N THR A 33 10.60 0.64 -9.07
CA THR A 33 9.18 0.27 -9.01
C THR A 33 8.68 -0.18 -10.37
N THR A 34 8.01 -1.34 -10.38
CA THR A 34 7.34 -1.89 -11.55
C THR A 34 5.85 -2.04 -11.29
N CYS A 35 5.01 -1.50 -12.18
CA CYS A 35 3.57 -1.73 -12.14
C CYS A 35 3.18 -2.85 -13.12
N MET A 36 2.39 -3.81 -12.66
CA MET A 36 1.88 -4.93 -13.42
C MET A 36 0.35 -4.99 -13.33
N LEU A 37 -0.32 -4.89 -14.48
CA LEU A 37 -1.76 -5.13 -14.56
C LEU A 37 -2.02 -6.63 -14.40
N ARG A 38 -2.91 -6.99 -13.46
CA ARG A 38 -3.31 -8.37 -13.19
C ARG A 38 -4.81 -8.55 -13.45
N PRO A 39 -5.22 -9.67 -14.09
CA PRO A 39 -6.63 -10.04 -14.13
C PRO A 39 -7.16 -10.23 -12.70
N THR A 40 -8.25 -9.58 -12.37
CA THR A 40 -8.96 -9.76 -11.08
C THR A 40 -9.44 -11.20 -10.97
N ARG A 41 -8.81 -12.00 -10.10
CA ARG A 41 -9.29 -13.35 -9.79
C ARG A 41 -10.53 -13.23 -8.90
N ARG A 42 -11.66 -13.77 -9.35
CA ARG A 42 -12.93 -13.80 -8.59
C ARG A 42 -12.69 -14.21 -7.13
N GLY A 43 -13.15 -13.38 -6.19
CA GLY A 43 -13.10 -13.66 -4.75
C GLY A 43 -12.06 -12.86 -3.96
N ALA A 44 -11.07 -12.27 -4.63
CA ALA A 44 -10.34 -11.12 -4.11
C ALA A 44 -11.05 -9.88 -4.69
N GLY A 45 -11.77 -9.14 -3.86
CA GLY A 45 -12.36 -7.85 -4.23
C GLY A 45 -11.30 -6.92 -4.81
N ASP A 46 -11.73 -5.83 -5.45
CA ASP A 46 -10.91 -4.85 -6.16
C ASP A 46 -9.80 -4.23 -5.27
N VAL A 47 -8.77 -4.99 -4.95
CA VAL A 47 -7.72 -4.63 -3.99
C VAL A 47 -6.41 -4.56 -4.74
N VAL A 48 -5.69 -3.45 -4.56
CA VAL A 48 -4.36 -3.25 -5.13
C VAL A 48 -3.35 -3.90 -4.20
N THR A 49 -2.48 -4.75 -4.73
CA THR A 49 -1.40 -5.34 -3.93
C THR A 49 -0.09 -4.63 -4.25
N VAL A 50 0.54 -4.04 -3.24
CA VAL A 50 1.87 -3.46 -3.31
C VAL A 50 2.81 -4.47 -2.66
N LEU A 51 3.48 -5.26 -3.49
CA LEU A 51 4.45 -6.25 -3.04
C LEU A 51 5.82 -5.61 -2.86
N VAL A 52 6.42 -5.91 -1.73
CA VAL A 52 7.75 -5.49 -1.31
C VAL A 52 8.66 -6.71 -1.38
N THR A 53 9.47 -6.79 -2.42
CA THR A 53 10.19 -8.03 -2.78
C THR A 53 11.47 -8.27 -1.97
N THR A 54 11.98 -7.25 -1.27
CA THR A 54 13.37 -7.24 -0.78
C THR A 54 13.53 -6.92 0.71
N ALA A 55 12.46 -6.65 1.47
CA ALA A 55 12.58 -6.17 2.85
C ALA A 55 11.49 -6.67 3.82
N VAL A 56 11.83 -6.69 5.12
CA VAL A 56 10.91 -6.88 6.24
C VAL A 56 9.98 -5.65 6.32
N MET A 57 8.67 -5.87 6.55
CA MET A 57 7.62 -4.86 6.41
C MET A 57 7.88 -3.56 7.20
N GLN A 58 8.28 -3.66 8.48
CA GLN A 58 8.44 -2.51 9.37
C GLN A 58 9.54 -1.52 8.91
N PRO A 59 10.82 -1.93 8.74
CA PRO A 59 11.84 -1.02 8.26
C PRO A 59 11.56 -0.53 6.84
N PHE A 60 10.84 -1.32 6.04
CA PHE A 60 10.44 -0.92 4.70
C PHE A 60 9.44 0.23 4.70
N LEU A 61 8.29 0.10 5.37
CA LEU A 61 7.27 1.16 5.39
C LEU A 61 7.83 2.46 5.98
N SER A 62 8.59 2.36 7.07
CA SER A 62 9.22 3.54 7.68
C SER A 62 10.23 4.20 6.73
N THR A 63 11.13 3.43 6.11
CA THR A 63 12.21 3.98 5.27
C THR A 63 11.66 4.47 3.93
N LEU A 64 10.79 3.69 3.29
CA LEU A 64 10.20 4.04 2.01
C LEU A 64 9.47 5.37 2.08
N PHE A 65 8.56 5.51 3.05
CA PHE A 65 7.73 6.70 3.10
C PHE A 65 8.42 7.91 3.71
N GLN A 66 9.56 7.73 4.41
CA GLN A 66 10.49 8.83 4.71
C GLN A 66 11.17 9.41 3.45
N LEU A 67 11.28 8.63 2.36
CA LEU A 67 11.80 9.14 1.09
C LEU A 67 10.76 9.98 0.35
N LEU A 68 9.47 9.70 0.56
CA LEU A 68 8.35 10.42 -0.07
C LEU A 68 7.93 11.67 0.71
N ALA A 69 8.10 11.67 2.03
CA ALA A 69 7.74 12.79 2.89
C ALA A 69 8.69 12.88 4.11
N LYS A 70 8.77 14.05 4.76
CA LYS A 70 9.56 14.20 6.00
C LYS A 70 9.10 13.23 7.11
N GLU A 71 7.82 12.87 7.11
CA GLU A 71 7.22 11.96 8.07
C GLU A 71 6.65 10.74 7.36
N ALA A 72 7.09 9.53 7.76
CA ALA A 72 6.75 8.28 7.09
C ALA A 72 5.23 8.04 6.98
N HIS A 73 4.49 8.30 8.06
CA HIS A 73 3.05 8.06 8.08
C HIS A 73 2.31 9.00 7.11
N THR A 74 2.80 10.23 6.94
CA THR A 74 2.24 11.20 5.99
C THR A 74 2.47 10.70 4.55
N GLY A 75 3.69 10.25 4.23
CA GLY A 75 3.99 9.68 2.92
C GLY A 75 3.15 8.44 2.60
N LEU A 76 3.00 7.53 3.58
CA LEU A 76 2.18 6.32 3.45
C LEU A 76 0.72 6.68 3.20
N LYS A 77 0.16 7.59 3.99
CA LYS A 77 -1.21 8.07 3.84
C LYS A 77 -1.43 8.68 2.46
N THR A 78 -0.57 9.59 2.02
CA THR A 78 -0.70 10.24 0.70
C THR A 78 -0.67 9.22 -0.44
N PHE A 79 0.20 8.21 -0.34
CA PHE A 79 0.29 7.16 -1.34
C PHE A 79 -0.96 6.27 -1.38
N VAL A 80 -1.44 5.82 -0.21
CA VAL A 80 -2.68 5.03 -0.11
C VAL A 80 -3.89 5.83 -0.60
N ASP A 81 -4.03 7.07 -0.16
CA ASP A 81 -5.13 7.94 -0.59
C ASP A 81 -5.12 8.16 -2.10
N ARG A 82 -3.94 8.28 -2.73
CA ARG A 82 -3.83 8.41 -4.19
C ARG A 82 -4.30 7.15 -4.91
N LEU A 83 -3.92 5.97 -4.42
CA LEU A 83 -4.34 4.70 -5.02
C LEU A 83 -5.84 4.42 -4.83
N LEU A 84 -6.43 4.92 -3.74
CA LEU A 84 -7.85 4.74 -3.41
C LEU A 84 -8.75 5.89 -3.92
N ALA A 85 -8.18 6.98 -4.41
CA ALA A 85 -8.95 8.09 -4.95
C ALA A 85 -9.59 7.69 -6.29
N GLY A 86 -10.91 7.60 -6.34
CA GLY A 86 -11.63 7.66 -7.61
C GLY A 86 -11.42 9.04 -8.21
N HIS A 87 -10.85 9.14 -9.41
CA HIS A 87 -10.53 10.44 -10.02
C HIS A 87 -11.80 11.17 -10.52
N SER A 88 -12.97 10.50 -10.46
CA SER A 88 -14.30 11.03 -10.76
C SER A 88 -15.39 10.34 -9.90
N GLU A 89 -16.52 11.01 -9.61
CA GLU A 89 -17.71 10.40 -8.94
C GLU A 89 -18.30 9.16 -9.65
N ARG A 90 -17.83 8.84 -10.87
CA ARG A 90 -18.27 7.73 -11.70
C ARG A 90 -17.21 6.65 -11.93
N GLU A 91 -16.01 6.84 -11.43
CA GLU A 91 -14.92 5.89 -11.62
C GLU A 91 -14.88 4.87 -10.49
N GLN A 92 -14.72 3.60 -10.87
CA GLN A 92 -14.49 2.53 -9.90
C GLN A 92 -13.09 2.72 -9.31
N ALA A 93 -13.00 2.72 -7.99
CA ALA A 93 -11.74 2.75 -7.24
C ALA A 93 -11.52 1.41 -6.55
N PRO A 94 -10.27 1.06 -6.22
CA PRO A 94 -10.03 -0.11 -5.39
C PRO A 94 -10.72 0.01 -4.02
N GLU A 95 -11.17 -1.12 -3.47
CA GLU A 95 -11.73 -1.23 -2.12
C GLU A 95 -10.65 -1.11 -1.04
N GLY A 96 -9.38 -1.38 -1.38
CA GLY A 96 -8.25 -1.30 -0.45
C GLY A 96 -6.89 -1.47 -1.13
N VAL A 97 -5.84 -1.13 -0.38
CA VAL A 97 -4.43 -1.37 -0.73
C VAL A 97 -3.85 -2.36 0.26
N VAL A 98 -3.30 -3.47 -0.23
CA VAL A 98 -2.58 -4.46 0.57
C VAL A 98 -1.10 -4.27 0.34
N PHE A 99 -0.35 -3.96 1.40
CA PHE A 99 1.10 -4.09 1.38
C PHE A 99 1.45 -5.51 1.78
N GLU A 100 2.20 -6.22 0.94
CA GLU A 100 2.70 -7.56 1.21
C GLU A 100 4.23 -7.55 1.20
N SER A 101 4.84 -8.20 2.19
CA SER A 101 6.29 -8.40 2.25
C SER A 101 6.68 -9.78 1.73
N ALA A 102 7.89 -9.91 1.20
CA ALA A 102 8.43 -11.20 0.75
C ALA A 102 8.45 -12.28 1.86
N THR A 103 8.43 -11.87 3.13
CA THR A 103 8.35 -12.78 4.29
C THR A 103 6.92 -13.17 4.67
N GLY A 104 5.93 -12.82 3.84
CA GLY A 104 4.52 -13.22 4.00
C GLY A 104 3.67 -12.31 4.88
N GLY A 105 4.25 -11.23 5.42
CA GLY A 105 3.51 -10.24 6.21
C GLY A 105 2.63 -9.36 5.35
N ARG A 106 1.40 -9.07 5.80
CA ARG A 106 0.43 -8.23 5.07
C ARG A 106 -0.21 -7.17 5.95
N VAL A 107 -0.42 -5.98 5.37
CA VAL A 107 -1.19 -4.90 6.00
C VAL A 107 -2.19 -4.35 4.99
N THR A 108 -3.47 -4.41 5.33
CA THR A 108 -4.55 -3.95 4.44
C THR A 108 -5.05 -2.57 4.87
N PHE A 109 -4.95 -1.60 3.97
CA PHE A 109 -5.47 -0.26 4.14
C PHE A 109 -6.76 -0.08 3.34
N GLY A 110 -7.84 0.30 4.04
CA GLY A 110 -9.09 0.70 3.41
C GLY A 110 -9.18 2.21 3.21
N ALA A 111 -10.20 2.66 2.48
CA ALA A 111 -10.48 4.08 2.31
C ALA A 111 -10.87 4.75 3.64
N GLY A 112 -10.44 5.99 3.85
CA GLY A 112 -10.88 6.83 4.98
C GLY A 112 -10.34 6.41 6.36
N LEU A 113 -9.23 5.66 6.41
CA LEU A 113 -8.58 5.34 7.67
C LEU A 113 -8.13 6.61 8.43
N PRO A 114 -8.24 6.63 9.77
CA PRO A 114 -7.79 7.77 10.56
C PRO A 114 -6.27 7.89 10.54
N GLU A 115 -5.75 9.11 10.75
CA GLU A 115 -4.30 9.40 10.74
C GLU A 115 -3.48 8.47 11.64
N ARG A 116 -3.95 8.22 12.88
CA ARG A 116 -3.34 7.26 13.82
C ARG A 116 -3.13 5.86 13.25
N ALA A 117 -3.99 5.40 12.33
CA ALA A 117 -3.83 4.08 11.74
C ALA A 117 -2.55 4.02 10.91
N TYR A 118 -2.23 5.10 10.19
CA TYR A 118 -0.99 5.23 9.43
C TYR A 118 0.23 5.40 10.35
N GLU A 119 0.10 6.16 11.45
CA GLU A 119 1.17 6.29 12.46
C GLU A 119 1.54 4.95 13.09
N GLU A 120 0.55 4.11 13.39
CA GLU A 120 0.76 2.78 13.94
C GLU A 120 1.29 1.82 12.85
N ALA A 121 0.78 1.92 11.63
CA ALA A 121 1.13 1.00 10.54
C ALA A 121 2.63 1.04 10.19
N VAL A 122 3.25 2.23 10.17
CA VAL A 122 4.70 2.35 9.93
C VAL A 122 5.56 1.74 11.03
N ARG A 123 4.95 1.36 12.17
CA ARG A 123 5.61 0.71 13.31
C ARG A 123 5.27 -0.77 13.44
N LEU A 124 4.31 -1.29 12.67
CA LEU A 124 3.90 -2.69 12.74
C LEU A 124 5.03 -3.61 12.27
N ASP A 125 5.35 -4.60 13.11
CA ASP A 125 6.09 -5.76 12.68
C ASP A 125 5.10 -6.82 12.17
N ALA A 126 4.83 -6.80 10.87
CA ALA A 126 3.87 -7.69 10.24
C ALA A 126 4.47 -9.05 9.86
N TYR A 127 5.64 -9.45 10.38
CA TYR A 127 6.34 -10.66 9.93
C TYR A 127 5.45 -11.92 9.96
N GLY A 128 5.10 -12.44 8.79
CA GLY A 128 4.28 -13.66 8.63
C GLY A 128 2.80 -13.51 9.01
N ASP A 129 2.38 -12.35 9.51
CA ASP A 129 1.02 -12.08 9.97
C ASP A 129 0.27 -11.14 9.01
N SER A 130 -1.05 -11.26 8.96
CA SER A 130 -1.93 -10.36 8.21
C SER A 130 -2.63 -9.40 9.17
N TRP A 131 -2.65 -8.11 8.86
CA TRP A 131 -3.20 -7.06 9.71
C TRP A 131 -4.31 -6.27 9.01
N ILE A 132 -5.40 -6.07 9.73
CA ILE A 132 -6.52 -5.22 9.34
C ILE A 132 -6.81 -4.21 10.45
N TRP A 133 -7.28 -3.02 10.07
CA TRP A 133 -7.69 -2.01 11.05
C TRP A 133 -9.09 -2.33 11.59
N ASP A 134 -9.22 -2.49 12.91
CA ASP A 134 -10.53 -2.59 13.57
C ASP A 134 -11.02 -1.18 13.95
N PRO A 135 -12.04 -0.63 13.28
CA PRO A 135 -12.54 0.72 13.58
C PRO A 135 -13.21 0.82 14.95
N ARG A 136 -13.74 -0.28 15.49
CA ARG A 136 -14.40 -0.31 16.81
C ARG A 136 -13.37 -0.25 17.92
N ARG A 137 -12.27 -0.99 17.76
CA ARG A 137 -11.17 -1.03 18.74
C ARG A 137 -10.13 0.05 18.50
N SER A 138 -10.20 0.72 17.35
CA SER A 138 -9.28 1.79 17.00
C SER A 138 -7.82 1.33 17.00
N MET A 139 -7.57 0.12 16.50
CA MET A 139 -6.24 -0.49 16.48
C MET A 139 -6.11 -1.52 15.36
N TRP A 140 -4.88 -1.84 14.99
CA TRP A 140 -4.57 -2.96 14.11
C TRP A 140 -4.78 -4.30 14.83
N THR A 141 -5.42 -5.25 14.15
CA THR A 141 -5.64 -6.62 14.64
C THR A 141 -5.20 -7.65 13.60
N PRO A 142 -4.71 -8.82 14.01
CA PRO A 142 -4.53 -9.95 13.11
C PRO A 142 -5.84 -10.28 12.38
N ALA A 143 -5.75 -10.51 11.08
CA ALA A 143 -6.87 -10.81 10.18
C ALA A 143 -7.28 -12.28 10.23
#